data_AF-A0A2P5K6L1-F1
#
_entry.id   AF-A0A2P5K6L1-F1
#
_cell.length_a   1.000
_cell.length_b   1.000
_cell.length_c   1.000
_cell.angle_alpha   90.00
_cell.angle_beta   90.00
_cell.angle_gamma   90.00
#
_symmetry.space_group_name_H-M   'P 1'
#
loop_
_entity.id
_entity.type
_entity.pdbx_description
1 polymer ?
#
loop_
_entity_poly.entity_id
_entity_poly.type
_entity_poly.pdbx_seq_one_letter_code
_entity_poly.pdbx_strand_id
1 'polypeptide(L)'
;METGNLVENASVREILDEIKAFNESESSLPRTDLDARRKLYAQSLDDKDIVERVQAFKTYPEIDGAAVLASYDLLHGISYLEKAVDQAPQSIPYAAAIVAIYRGAEVCLHNLAVLSERMVQDLDCERYGQASVKAKWSACFQDTLVQLSQALVEMDDGSLDGEHLSLSVSEGLTAYRHSVGLLHHFMRTHGMESDSDIATKDIDDPKRYVYFSEYINRNTELIWLSIFNDARLPGVFRLPGQDDAAFYRQVVRDDDIRSAVDSVDLKSSTYLMQFRAYHQISEILTQVVNQLGCSCITLMLDNDEANGKNISAAIDICHRLLMVVNDNIKPILRTLSPKAYSDIRPALGITSGSHSANLRKGLFGTVYPLLVRAFRLRLSGLNEDIARDDDAMLKLAMALINSQRDGWQVRVMRGLIYLHHHVRLWRDEHIQFIKTQIGVAPEEEEPTSSISGSINAAASAHRFREVHQRDPIAPLYLAVRGRPFPAPLPLLTEGGFDEYMAHRTASAVKTMYVDVQQRAQKRRKKHRTH
;
A
#
# COMPACT_ATOMS: atom_id res chain seq x y z
N MET A 1 1.32 49.08 9.15
CA MET A 1 0.50 47.92 8.77
C MET A 1 0.06 48.15 7.34
N GLU A 2 0.96 47.87 6.40
CA GLU A 2 0.59 47.76 4.99
C GLU A 2 0.11 46.31 4.82
N THR A 3 -1.19 46.14 4.58
CA THR A 3 -1.74 44.91 3.99
C THR A 3 -1.22 44.85 2.57
N GLY A 4 0.03 44.42 2.43
CA GLY A 4 0.67 44.16 1.14
C GLY A 4 -0.19 43.16 0.40
N ASN A 5 -0.78 43.62 -0.69
CA ASN A 5 -1.50 42.81 -1.66
C ASN A 5 -0.67 41.55 -1.94
N LEU A 6 -1.18 40.38 -1.52
CA LEU A 6 -0.97 39.12 -2.23
C LEU A 6 -1.49 39.34 -3.65
N VAL A 7 -0.72 40.04 -4.47
CA VAL A 7 -0.93 40.09 -5.92
C VAL A 7 -0.72 38.66 -6.37
N GLU A 8 -1.86 37.98 -6.51
CA GLU A 8 -2.13 36.66 -7.06
C GLU A 8 -0.95 36.07 -7.82
N ASN A 9 -0.01 35.46 -7.10
CA ASN A 9 1.07 34.72 -7.71
C ASN A 9 0.43 33.55 -8.47
N ALA A 10 0.53 33.57 -9.82
CA ALA A 10 -0.15 32.62 -10.68
C ALA A 10 0.21 31.17 -10.36
N SER A 11 1.48 30.91 -10.03
CA SER A 11 1.95 29.59 -9.58
C SER A 11 1.35 29.16 -8.24
N VAL A 12 1.16 30.09 -7.29
CA VAL A 12 0.49 29.79 -6.01
C VAL A 12 -0.96 29.37 -6.28
N ARG A 13 -1.68 30.13 -7.12
CA ARG A 13 -3.06 29.79 -7.49
C ARG A 13 -3.13 28.44 -8.21
N GLU A 14 -2.26 28.21 -9.19
CA GLU A 14 -2.22 26.94 -9.95
C GLU A 14 -2.04 25.75 -9.01
N ILE A 15 -1.09 25.80 -8.08
CA ILE A 15 -0.85 24.73 -7.10
C ILE A 15 -2.08 24.52 -6.21
N LEU A 16 -2.70 25.60 -5.72
CA LEU A 16 -3.88 25.50 -4.85
C LEU A 16 -5.12 24.98 -5.61
N ASP A 17 -5.30 25.36 -6.87
CA ASP A 17 -6.37 24.88 -7.74
C ASP A 17 -6.18 23.38 -8.05
N GLU A 18 -4.95 22.92 -8.30
CA GLU A 18 -4.63 21.50 -8.48
C GLU A 18 -4.95 20.68 -7.21
N ILE A 19 -4.61 21.20 -6.02
CA ILE A 19 -4.93 20.53 -4.75
C ILE A 19 -6.42 20.50 -4.48
N LYS A 20 -7.12 21.60 -4.75
CA LYS A 20 -8.58 21.67 -4.65
C LYS A 20 -9.22 20.64 -5.58
N ALA A 21 -8.80 20.60 -6.84
CA ALA A 21 -9.29 19.63 -7.82
C ALA A 21 -9.01 18.18 -7.41
N PHE A 22 -7.87 17.91 -6.75
CA PHE A 22 -7.57 16.59 -6.20
C PHE A 22 -8.50 16.22 -5.04
N ASN A 23 -8.68 17.11 -4.06
CA ASN A 23 -9.57 16.88 -2.90
C ASN A 23 -11.04 16.74 -3.31
N GLU A 24 -11.46 17.41 -4.39
CA GLU A 24 -12.80 17.30 -4.97
C GLU A 24 -12.95 16.10 -5.91
N SER A 25 -11.85 15.41 -6.24
CA SER A 25 -11.91 14.32 -7.21
C SER A 25 -12.49 13.05 -6.59
N GLU A 26 -13.71 12.71 -7.00
CA GLU A 26 -14.32 11.44 -6.65
C GLU A 26 -13.59 10.26 -7.30
N SER A 27 -13.65 9.11 -6.64
CA SER A 27 -13.30 7.83 -7.24
C SER A 27 -14.09 7.59 -8.54
N SER A 28 -13.39 7.18 -9.60
CA SER A 28 -14.00 6.86 -10.88
C SER A 28 -14.63 5.46 -10.89
N LEU A 29 -15.60 5.22 -10.00
CA LEU A 29 -16.39 3.99 -10.01
C LEU A 29 -17.20 3.89 -11.32
N PRO A 30 -17.28 2.71 -11.96
CA PRO A 30 -18.30 2.50 -12.99
C PRO A 30 -19.69 2.73 -12.36
N ARG A 31 -20.47 3.64 -12.94
CA ARG A 31 -21.74 4.10 -12.38
C ARG A 31 -22.90 3.13 -12.63
N THR A 32 -22.72 2.17 -13.55
CA THR A 32 -23.73 1.17 -13.95
C THR A 32 -23.06 -0.16 -14.38
N ASP A 33 -23.80 -1.28 -14.35
CA ASP A 33 -23.36 -2.57 -14.93
C ASP A 33 -22.99 -2.42 -16.42
N LEU A 34 -23.75 -1.62 -17.16
CA LEU A 34 -23.46 -1.31 -18.56
C LEU A 34 -22.09 -0.64 -18.73
N ASP A 35 -21.73 0.29 -17.84
CA ASP A 35 -20.41 0.92 -17.85
C ASP A 35 -19.29 -0.05 -17.52
N ALA A 36 -19.52 -0.93 -16.52
CA ALA A 36 -18.57 -1.97 -16.15
C ALA A 36 -18.32 -2.92 -17.33
N ARG A 37 -19.38 -3.47 -17.94
CA ARG A 37 -19.29 -4.35 -19.12
C ARG A 37 -18.63 -3.66 -20.30
N ARG A 38 -18.96 -2.39 -20.59
CA ARG A 38 -18.30 -1.60 -21.63
C ARG A 38 -16.78 -1.51 -21.40
N LYS A 39 -16.33 -1.27 -20.17
CA LYS A 39 -14.90 -1.28 -19.82
C LYS A 39 -14.27 -2.67 -20.01
N LEU A 40 -14.96 -3.73 -19.62
CA LEU A 40 -14.49 -5.11 -19.78
C LEU A 40 -14.37 -5.52 -21.27
N TYR A 41 -15.37 -5.20 -22.10
CA TYR A 41 -15.33 -5.45 -23.54
C TYR A 41 -14.20 -4.65 -24.23
N ALA A 42 -13.97 -3.39 -23.80
CA ALA A 42 -12.85 -2.60 -24.33
C ALA A 42 -11.49 -3.26 -24.04
N GLN A 43 -11.41 -4.09 -22.99
CA GLN A 43 -10.25 -4.91 -22.62
C GLN A 43 -10.27 -6.33 -23.22
N SER A 44 -11.14 -6.57 -24.20
CA SER A 44 -11.26 -7.83 -24.95
C SER A 44 -11.73 -9.03 -24.11
N LEU A 45 -12.42 -8.81 -22.99
CA LEU A 45 -13.18 -9.88 -22.32
C LEU A 45 -14.52 -10.05 -23.06
N ASP A 46 -14.90 -11.27 -23.40
CA ASP A 46 -16.21 -11.56 -24.00
C ASP A 46 -17.26 -11.89 -22.93
N ASP A 47 -18.53 -11.98 -23.32
CA ASP A 47 -19.64 -12.25 -22.40
C ASP A 47 -19.47 -13.55 -21.60
N LYS A 48 -18.92 -14.57 -22.26
CA LYS A 48 -18.70 -15.87 -21.62
C LYS A 48 -17.65 -15.74 -20.54
N ASP A 49 -16.50 -15.12 -20.85
CA ASP A 49 -15.42 -14.84 -19.90
C ASP A 49 -15.92 -14.01 -18.70
N ILE A 50 -16.75 -12.99 -18.94
CA ILE A 50 -17.30 -12.14 -17.87
C ILE A 50 -18.23 -12.97 -16.96
N VAL A 51 -19.16 -13.72 -17.54
CA VAL A 51 -20.10 -14.56 -16.77
C VAL A 51 -19.36 -15.59 -15.92
N GLU A 52 -18.39 -16.29 -16.50
CA GLU A 52 -17.59 -17.30 -15.78
C GLU A 52 -16.83 -16.69 -14.59
N ARG A 53 -16.23 -15.50 -14.77
CA ARG A 53 -15.51 -14.81 -13.70
C ARG A 53 -16.44 -14.31 -12.60
N VAL A 54 -17.61 -13.75 -12.97
CA VAL A 54 -18.61 -13.30 -12.00
C VAL A 54 -19.12 -14.48 -11.16
N GLN A 55 -19.30 -15.66 -11.76
CA GLN A 55 -19.72 -16.86 -11.04
C GLN A 55 -18.69 -17.38 -10.03
N ALA A 56 -17.42 -16.97 -10.13
CA ALA A 56 -16.35 -17.39 -9.22
C ALA A 56 -16.40 -16.67 -7.86
N PHE A 57 -17.08 -15.51 -7.77
CA PHE A 57 -17.18 -14.76 -6.52
C PHE A 57 -18.03 -15.47 -5.47
N LYS A 58 -17.59 -15.38 -4.22
CA LYS A 58 -18.35 -15.81 -3.06
C LYS A 58 -19.39 -14.72 -2.77
N THR A 59 -20.65 -15.13 -2.83
CA THR A 59 -21.87 -14.31 -2.84
C THR A 59 -21.94 -13.26 -1.73
N TYR A 60 -21.86 -11.99 -2.13
CA TYR A 60 -22.75 -10.92 -1.64
C TYR A 60 -23.67 -10.53 -2.80
N PRO A 61 -24.97 -10.82 -2.75
CA PRO A 61 -25.92 -10.48 -3.82
C PRO A 61 -25.91 -8.99 -4.16
N GLU A 62 -25.61 -8.14 -3.18
CA GLU A 62 -25.51 -6.69 -3.34
C GLU A 62 -24.26 -6.20 -4.09
N ILE A 63 -23.23 -7.03 -4.30
CA ILE A 63 -22.01 -6.63 -4.99
C ILE A 63 -22.03 -7.17 -6.42
N ASP A 64 -22.13 -6.25 -7.37
CA ASP A 64 -22.02 -6.56 -8.80
C ASP A 64 -20.59 -7.04 -9.12
N GLY A 65 -20.45 -8.34 -9.36
CA GLY A 65 -19.17 -8.96 -9.71
C GLY A 65 -18.57 -8.38 -10.99
N ALA A 66 -19.36 -7.94 -11.98
CA ALA A 66 -18.84 -7.31 -13.19
C ALA A 66 -18.26 -5.93 -12.86
N ALA A 67 -18.89 -5.20 -11.95
CA ALA A 67 -18.37 -3.93 -11.45
C ALA A 67 -17.06 -4.13 -10.67
N VAL A 68 -16.94 -5.17 -9.85
CA VAL A 68 -15.68 -5.54 -9.17
C VAL A 68 -14.56 -5.79 -10.18
N LEU A 69 -14.84 -6.55 -11.26
CA LEU A 69 -13.84 -6.79 -12.32
C LEU A 69 -13.40 -5.51 -13.04
N ALA A 70 -14.24 -4.47 -13.04
CA ALA A 70 -13.99 -3.21 -13.74
C ALA A 70 -13.49 -2.07 -12.81
N SER A 71 -13.42 -2.29 -11.50
CA SER A 71 -13.19 -1.25 -10.50
C SER A 71 -12.19 -1.66 -9.43
N TYR A 72 -11.07 -0.95 -9.39
CA TYR A 72 -10.05 -1.11 -8.35
C TYR A 72 -10.66 -0.89 -6.96
N ASP A 73 -11.49 0.14 -6.84
CA ASP A 73 -12.07 0.58 -5.58
C ASP A 73 -13.07 -0.43 -5.02
N LEU A 74 -13.86 -1.06 -5.88
CA LEU A 74 -14.74 -2.16 -5.45
C LEU A 74 -13.94 -3.41 -5.12
N LEU A 75 -12.93 -3.74 -5.94
CA LEU A 75 -12.04 -4.86 -5.65
C LEU A 75 -11.42 -4.70 -4.27
N HIS A 76 -10.92 -3.53 -3.90
CA HIS A 76 -10.24 -3.34 -2.62
C HIS A 76 -11.16 -2.84 -1.48
N GLY A 77 -12.46 -2.68 -1.73
CA GLY A 77 -13.41 -2.20 -0.72
C GLY A 77 -13.13 -0.76 -0.27
N ILE A 78 -12.56 0.08 -1.14
CA ILE A 78 -12.10 1.45 -0.83
C ILE A 78 -13.22 2.32 -0.28
N SER A 79 -14.45 2.19 -0.80
CA SER A 79 -15.60 2.94 -0.28
C SER A 79 -15.91 2.68 1.20
N TYR A 80 -15.59 1.49 1.73
CA TYR A 80 -15.72 1.21 3.16
C TYR A 80 -14.59 1.88 3.95
N LEU A 81 -13.38 1.89 3.39
CA LEU A 81 -12.23 2.59 3.98
C LEU A 81 -12.44 4.12 4.01
N GLU A 82 -13.02 4.70 2.96
CA GLU A 82 -13.36 6.13 2.88
C GLU A 82 -14.42 6.51 3.93
N LYS A 83 -15.48 5.70 4.08
CA LYS A 83 -16.50 5.91 5.14
C LYS A 83 -15.89 5.95 6.54
N ALA A 84 -14.90 5.09 6.81
CA ALA A 84 -14.20 5.09 8.08
C ALA A 84 -13.47 6.42 8.33
N VAL A 85 -12.97 7.07 7.28
CA VAL A 85 -12.22 8.33 7.35
C VAL A 85 -13.14 9.54 7.50
N ASP A 86 -14.18 9.65 6.67
CA ASP A 86 -15.07 10.82 6.61
C ASP A 86 -15.84 11.10 7.91
N GLN A 87 -15.97 10.09 8.77
CA GLN A 87 -16.68 10.18 10.05
C GLN A 87 -15.74 10.33 11.26
N ALA A 88 -14.42 10.36 11.05
CA ALA A 88 -13.46 10.50 12.12
C ALA A 88 -13.31 11.99 12.53
N PRO A 89 -13.42 12.34 13.81
CA PRO A 89 -13.41 13.73 14.28
C PRO A 89 -12.01 14.40 14.26
N GLN A 90 -11.07 13.92 13.45
CA GLN A 90 -9.65 14.18 13.70
C GLN A 90 -9.06 15.27 12.81
N SER A 91 -8.89 16.45 13.39
CA SER A 91 -8.17 17.57 12.79
C SER A 91 -6.66 17.58 13.10
N ILE A 92 -6.19 16.64 13.92
CA ILE A 92 -4.80 16.60 14.42
C ILE A 92 -3.99 15.54 13.64
N PRO A 93 -2.86 15.92 13.00
CA PRO A 93 -2.05 15.01 12.19
C PRO A 93 -1.63 13.70 12.87
N TYR A 94 -1.14 13.78 14.10
CA TYR A 94 -0.69 12.60 14.85
C TYR A 94 -1.85 11.66 15.15
N ALA A 95 -2.99 12.18 15.60
CA ALA A 95 -4.17 11.37 15.86
C ALA A 95 -4.60 10.63 14.57
N ALA A 96 -4.68 11.32 13.44
CA ALA A 96 -5.09 10.72 12.17
C ALA A 96 -4.13 9.60 11.73
N ALA A 97 -2.82 9.79 11.91
CA ALA A 97 -1.82 8.76 11.64
C ALA A 97 -1.96 7.54 12.56
N ILE A 98 -2.16 7.76 13.87
CA ILE A 98 -2.36 6.68 14.84
C ILE A 98 -3.61 5.87 14.48
N VAL A 99 -4.73 6.52 14.17
CA VAL A 99 -5.95 5.81 13.76
C VAL A 99 -5.73 4.99 12.50
N ALA A 100 -5.03 5.51 11.51
CA ALA A 100 -4.69 4.77 10.29
C ALA A 100 -3.81 3.53 10.58
N ILE A 101 -2.88 3.63 11.54
CA ILE A 101 -2.08 2.50 12.01
C ILE A 101 -2.96 1.42 12.65
N TYR A 102 -3.91 1.79 13.53
CA TYR A 102 -4.86 0.83 14.11
C TYR A 102 -5.76 0.17 13.07
N ARG A 103 -6.23 0.93 12.06
CA ARG A 103 -7.00 0.36 10.95
C ARG A 103 -6.18 -0.63 10.13
N GLY A 104 -4.91 -0.33 9.88
CA GLY A 104 -3.97 -1.29 9.28
C GLY A 104 -3.81 -2.56 10.12
N ALA A 105 -3.76 -2.42 11.45
CA ALA A 105 -3.69 -3.55 12.37
C ALA A 105 -4.96 -4.41 12.34
N GLU A 106 -6.15 -3.80 12.27
CA GLU A 106 -7.42 -4.54 12.09
C GLU A 106 -7.43 -5.37 10.81
N VAL A 107 -6.95 -4.82 9.69
CA VAL A 107 -6.81 -5.58 8.43
C VAL A 107 -5.92 -6.82 8.63
N CYS A 108 -4.79 -6.67 9.34
CA CYS A 108 -3.91 -7.80 9.69
C CYS A 108 -4.62 -8.83 10.56
N LEU A 109 -5.31 -8.41 11.63
CA LEU A 109 -5.97 -9.30 12.58
C LEU A 109 -7.09 -10.13 11.93
N HIS A 110 -7.91 -9.51 11.08
CA HIS A 110 -8.92 -10.24 10.31
C HIS A 110 -8.29 -11.30 9.40
N ASN A 111 -7.19 -10.98 8.73
CA ASN A 111 -6.48 -11.94 7.89
C ASN A 111 -5.85 -13.07 8.69
N LEU A 112 -5.25 -12.76 9.85
CA LEU A 112 -4.70 -13.76 10.76
C LEU A 112 -5.76 -14.75 11.26
N ALA A 113 -6.94 -14.25 11.67
CA ALA A 113 -8.05 -15.09 12.09
C ALA A 113 -8.47 -16.11 11.01
N VAL A 114 -8.68 -15.63 9.77
CA VAL A 114 -9.06 -16.47 8.63
C VAL A 114 -7.94 -17.45 8.25
N LEU A 115 -6.67 -17.03 8.31
CA LEU A 115 -5.54 -17.93 8.05
C LEU A 115 -5.46 -19.04 9.09
N SER A 116 -5.63 -18.74 10.38
CA SER A 116 -5.64 -19.74 11.45
C SER A 116 -6.74 -20.79 11.27
N GLU A 117 -7.97 -20.37 10.94
CA GLU A 117 -9.08 -21.30 10.66
C GLU A 117 -8.80 -22.19 9.45
N ARG A 118 -8.32 -21.59 8.35
CA ARG A 118 -7.99 -22.35 7.14
C ARG A 118 -6.80 -23.29 7.35
N MET A 119 -5.87 -22.95 8.24
CA MET A 119 -4.78 -23.84 8.63
C MET A 119 -5.30 -25.07 9.37
N VAL A 120 -6.25 -24.92 10.31
CA VAL A 120 -6.89 -26.08 10.97
C VAL A 120 -7.48 -27.03 9.93
N GLN A 121 -8.22 -26.50 8.96
CA GLN A 121 -8.84 -27.31 7.89
C GLN A 121 -7.80 -28.03 7.02
N ASP A 122 -6.67 -27.39 6.73
CA ASP A 122 -5.60 -28.02 5.96
C ASP A 122 -4.85 -29.08 6.76
N LEU A 123 -4.61 -28.84 8.04
CA LEU A 123 -3.95 -29.82 8.91
C LEU A 123 -4.83 -31.05 9.15
N ASP A 124 -6.14 -30.86 9.35
CA ASP A 124 -7.13 -31.94 9.48
C ASP A 124 -7.19 -32.83 8.23
N CYS A 125 -7.00 -32.23 7.05
CA CYS A 125 -6.94 -32.94 5.78
C CYS A 125 -5.52 -33.37 5.35
N GLU A 126 -4.53 -33.31 6.25
CA GLU A 126 -3.12 -33.62 5.99
C GLU A 126 -2.48 -32.82 4.82
N ARG A 127 -3.03 -31.65 4.47
CA ARG A 127 -2.53 -30.75 3.44
C ARG A 127 -1.43 -29.82 3.99
N TYR A 128 -0.37 -30.40 4.55
CA TYR A 128 0.71 -29.65 5.23
C TYR A 128 1.38 -28.58 4.36
N GLY A 129 1.53 -28.84 3.06
CA GLY A 129 2.06 -27.84 2.11
C GLY A 129 1.17 -26.60 1.95
N GLN A 130 -0.16 -26.73 2.07
CA GLN A 130 -1.07 -25.59 2.02
C GLN A 130 -1.11 -24.85 3.36
N ALA A 131 -1.03 -25.58 4.48
CA ALA A 131 -0.89 -25.00 5.80
C ALA A 131 0.42 -24.19 5.92
N SER A 132 1.54 -24.68 5.37
CA SER A 132 2.84 -23.97 5.45
C SER A 132 2.85 -22.65 4.68
N VAL A 133 2.16 -22.58 3.54
CA VAL A 133 1.98 -21.30 2.82
C VAL A 133 1.13 -20.32 3.64
N LYS A 134 0.09 -20.80 4.33
CA LYS A 134 -0.72 -19.95 5.22
C LYS A 134 0.05 -19.46 6.44
N ALA A 135 0.89 -20.31 7.03
CA ALA A 135 1.81 -19.92 8.09
C ALA A 135 2.81 -18.85 7.62
N LYS A 136 3.32 -18.94 6.37
CA LYS A 136 4.15 -17.88 5.78
C LYS A 136 3.41 -16.54 5.64
N TRP A 137 2.15 -16.56 5.21
CA TRP A 137 1.31 -15.36 5.20
C TRP A 137 1.08 -14.83 6.62
N SER A 138 0.77 -15.71 7.59
CA SER A 138 0.58 -15.38 9.00
C SER A 138 1.80 -14.65 9.56
N ALA A 139 2.99 -15.20 9.37
CA ALA A 139 4.26 -14.58 9.76
C ALA A 139 4.44 -13.18 9.12
N CYS A 140 4.09 -13.00 7.85
CA CYS A 140 4.17 -11.69 7.21
C CYS A 140 3.20 -10.66 7.83
N PHE A 141 1.99 -11.05 8.22
CA PHE A 141 1.07 -10.13 8.92
C PHE A 141 1.55 -9.82 10.33
N GLN A 142 2.16 -10.77 11.04
CA GLN A 142 2.80 -10.53 12.33
C GLN A 142 3.96 -9.52 12.20
N ASP A 143 4.80 -9.67 11.18
CA ASP A 143 5.87 -8.70 10.88
C ASP A 143 5.29 -7.31 10.57
N THR A 144 4.20 -7.23 9.80
CA THR A 144 3.51 -5.97 9.54
C THR A 144 2.93 -5.35 10.82
N LEU A 145 2.37 -6.14 11.74
CA LEU A 145 1.92 -5.65 13.05
C LEU A 145 3.09 -5.10 13.89
N VAL A 146 4.26 -5.74 13.84
CA VAL A 146 5.46 -5.21 14.49
C VAL A 146 5.85 -3.87 13.88
N GLN A 147 5.89 -3.75 12.55
CA GLN A 147 6.22 -2.49 11.86
C GLN A 147 5.21 -1.37 12.18
N LEU A 148 3.92 -1.69 12.19
CA LEU A 148 2.87 -0.75 12.58
C LEU A 148 3.02 -0.31 14.05
N SER A 149 3.37 -1.23 14.95
CA SER A 149 3.63 -0.88 16.36
C SER A 149 4.88 0.00 16.52
N GLN A 150 5.94 -0.24 15.75
CA GLN A 150 7.12 0.63 15.74
C GLN A 150 6.77 2.02 15.23
N ALA A 151 6.02 2.10 14.12
CA ALA A 151 5.50 3.36 13.62
C ALA A 151 4.64 4.06 14.69
N LEU A 152 3.88 3.34 15.50
CA LEU A 152 3.08 3.92 16.58
C LEU A 152 3.91 4.57 17.68
N VAL A 153 4.96 3.90 18.17
CA VAL A 153 5.92 4.47 19.14
C VAL A 153 6.57 5.72 18.56
N GLU A 154 6.88 5.68 17.28
CA GLU A 154 7.49 6.77 16.54
C GLU A 154 6.56 7.98 16.30
N MET A 155 5.24 7.78 16.41
CA MET A 155 4.22 8.84 16.34
C MET A 155 3.88 9.43 17.72
N ASP A 156 4.44 8.90 18.80
CA ASP A 156 4.27 9.48 20.13
C ASP A 156 4.97 10.85 20.18
N ASP A 157 4.17 11.91 20.24
CA ASP A 157 4.65 13.29 20.35
C ASP A 157 4.94 13.68 21.81
N GLY A 158 4.77 12.74 22.75
CA GLY A 158 4.92 12.95 24.19
C GLY A 158 3.77 13.74 24.81
N SER A 159 2.70 13.99 24.06
CA SER A 159 1.52 14.66 24.57
C SER A 159 0.85 13.81 25.64
N LEU A 160 0.43 14.44 26.74
CA LEU A 160 -0.45 13.82 27.74
C LEU A 160 -1.93 14.12 27.47
N ASP A 161 -2.22 14.82 26.37
CA ASP A 161 -3.57 15.22 25.98
C ASP A 161 -4.28 14.10 25.20
N GLY A 162 -5.61 14.03 25.35
CA GLY A 162 -6.44 13.02 24.68
C GLY A 162 -6.50 11.65 25.36
N GLU A 163 -7.29 10.76 24.78
CA GLU A 163 -7.65 9.45 25.34
C GLU A 163 -6.75 8.31 24.86
N HIS A 164 -6.79 7.20 25.60
CA HIS A 164 -6.08 5.98 25.22
C HIS A 164 -6.91 5.10 24.29
N LEU A 165 -6.24 4.57 23.27
CA LEU A 165 -6.75 3.56 22.37
C LEU A 165 -6.10 2.21 22.71
N SER A 166 -6.92 1.17 22.87
CA SER A 166 -6.43 -0.16 23.21
C SER A 166 -6.95 -1.18 22.21
N LEU A 167 -6.04 -1.91 21.59
CA LEU A 167 -6.40 -3.02 20.70
C LEU A 167 -7.02 -4.19 21.47
N SER A 168 -6.89 -4.22 22.80
CA SER A 168 -7.49 -5.27 23.64
C SER A 168 -9.01 -5.34 23.57
N VAL A 169 -9.70 -4.26 23.18
CA VAL A 169 -11.16 -4.21 23.02
C VAL A 169 -11.62 -4.47 21.58
N SER A 170 -10.69 -4.73 20.66
CA SER A 170 -10.98 -5.03 19.26
C SER A 170 -11.71 -6.36 19.09
N GLU A 171 -12.76 -6.34 18.27
CA GLU A 171 -13.41 -7.57 17.81
C GLU A 171 -12.47 -8.41 16.92
N GLY A 172 -11.64 -7.76 16.10
CA GLY A 172 -10.64 -8.41 15.25
C GLY A 172 -9.60 -9.18 16.07
N LEU A 173 -9.09 -8.59 17.15
CA LEU A 173 -8.16 -9.27 18.07
C LEU A 173 -8.83 -10.45 18.77
N THR A 174 -10.09 -10.28 19.18
CA THR A 174 -10.87 -11.33 19.83
C THR A 174 -11.07 -12.52 18.88
N ALA A 175 -11.45 -12.26 17.62
CA ALA A 175 -11.59 -13.28 16.59
C ALA A 175 -10.27 -14.01 16.30
N TYR A 176 -9.17 -13.27 16.11
CA TYR A 176 -7.84 -13.86 15.91
C TYR A 176 -7.44 -14.77 17.07
N ARG A 177 -7.59 -14.32 18.32
CA ARG A 177 -7.26 -15.11 19.50
C ARG A 177 -8.08 -16.39 19.62
N HIS A 178 -9.36 -16.32 19.27
CA HIS A 178 -10.21 -17.50 19.20
C HIS A 178 -9.71 -18.49 18.14
N SER A 179 -9.50 -18.03 16.91
CA SER A 179 -9.08 -18.87 15.78
C SER A 179 -7.69 -19.47 15.97
N VAL A 180 -6.73 -18.72 16.52
CA VAL A 180 -5.40 -19.25 16.86
C VAL A 180 -5.46 -20.23 18.04
N GLY A 181 -6.36 -20.00 19.00
CA GLY A 181 -6.62 -20.93 20.10
C GLY A 181 -7.12 -22.30 19.61
N LEU A 182 -8.00 -22.30 18.60
CA LEU A 182 -8.45 -23.52 17.92
C LEU A 182 -7.29 -24.22 17.20
N LEU A 183 -6.45 -23.48 16.49
CA LEU A 183 -5.26 -24.02 15.83
C LEU A 183 -4.30 -24.69 16.82
N HIS A 184 -4.02 -24.03 17.93
CA HIS A 184 -3.16 -24.57 18.99
C HIS A 184 -3.74 -25.79 19.67
N HIS A 185 -5.05 -25.77 19.93
CA HIS A 185 -5.74 -26.94 20.46
C HIS A 185 -5.63 -28.12 19.49
N PHE A 186 -5.87 -27.89 18.19
CA PHE A 186 -5.72 -28.91 17.15
C PHE A 186 -4.31 -29.51 17.14
N MET A 187 -3.27 -28.67 17.10
CA MET A 187 -1.86 -29.10 17.05
C MET A 187 -1.45 -29.92 18.27
N ARG A 188 -1.95 -29.55 19.47
CA ARG A 188 -1.68 -30.26 20.72
C ARG A 188 -2.37 -31.62 20.76
N THR A 189 -3.65 -31.68 20.37
CA THR A 189 -4.46 -32.90 20.47
C THR A 189 -4.04 -33.96 19.43
N HIS A 190 -3.64 -33.54 18.23
CA HIS A 190 -3.28 -34.46 17.15
C HIS A 190 -1.79 -34.79 17.09
N GLY A 191 -0.97 -34.29 18.03
CA GLY A 191 0.45 -34.62 18.11
C GLY A 191 1.21 -34.31 16.83
N MET A 192 1.15 -33.05 16.38
CA MET A 192 1.72 -32.62 15.09
C MET A 192 3.19 -32.99 14.92
N GLU A 193 4.01 -32.90 15.97
CA GLU A 193 5.42 -33.28 15.93
C GLU A 193 5.72 -34.22 17.11
N SER A 194 6.57 -35.22 16.88
CA SER A 194 7.14 -36.06 17.93
C SER A 194 8.57 -35.61 18.27
N ASP A 195 9.10 -36.01 19.44
CA ASP A 195 10.48 -35.67 19.82
C ASP A 195 11.51 -36.19 18.80
N SER A 196 11.23 -37.32 18.14
CA SER A 196 12.12 -37.87 17.10
C SER A 196 12.16 -37.01 15.83
N ASP A 197 11.07 -36.28 15.53
CA ASP A 197 11.04 -35.36 14.41
C ASP A 197 12.03 -34.21 14.60
N ILE A 198 12.32 -33.84 15.85
CA ILE A 198 13.28 -32.77 16.18
C ILE A 198 14.70 -33.08 15.70
N ALA A 199 15.11 -34.33 15.79
CA ALA A 199 16.45 -34.76 15.40
C ALA A 199 16.58 -35.10 13.91
N THR A 200 15.47 -35.29 13.19
CA THR A 200 15.47 -35.95 11.87
C THR A 200 14.84 -35.12 10.75
N LYS A 201 14.02 -34.10 11.07
CA LYS A 201 13.39 -33.21 10.08
C LYS A 201 13.95 -31.81 10.14
N ASP A 202 14.21 -31.23 8.96
CA ASP A 202 14.60 -29.82 8.81
C ASP A 202 13.36 -28.91 8.86
N ILE A 203 13.56 -27.61 9.13
CA ILE A 203 12.51 -26.59 9.16
C ILE A 203 11.80 -26.42 7.80
N ASP A 204 12.41 -26.91 6.72
CA ASP A 204 11.80 -26.94 5.39
C ASP A 204 10.69 -28.02 5.25
N ASP A 205 10.58 -28.96 6.20
CA ASP A 205 9.42 -29.86 6.27
C ASP A 205 8.14 -29.05 6.54
N PRO A 206 7.10 -29.14 5.67
CA PRO A 206 5.91 -28.31 5.80
C PRO A 206 5.16 -28.46 7.12
N LYS A 207 5.10 -29.68 7.68
CA LYS A 207 4.39 -29.95 8.94
C LYS A 207 5.14 -29.30 10.10
N ARG A 208 6.45 -29.50 10.12
CA ARG A 208 7.36 -28.90 11.11
C ARG A 208 7.37 -27.38 11.04
N TYR A 209 7.44 -26.81 9.84
CA TYR A 209 7.39 -25.36 9.64
C TYR A 209 6.16 -24.75 10.29
N VAL A 210 4.97 -25.32 10.03
CA VAL A 210 3.70 -24.83 10.59
C VAL A 210 3.70 -24.94 12.12
N TYR A 211 4.16 -26.07 12.67
CA TYR A 211 4.25 -26.25 14.12
C TYR A 211 5.18 -25.21 14.77
N PHE A 212 6.39 -25.02 14.25
CA PHE A 212 7.33 -24.06 14.83
C PHE A 212 6.88 -22.60 14.65
N SER A 213 6.37 -22.24 13.47
CA SER A 213 5.91 -20.88 13.15
C SER A 213 4.72 -20.48 14.02
N GLU A 214 3.71 -21.34 14.14
CA GLU A 214 2.43 -20.97 14.77
C GLU A 214 2.37 -21.33 16.26
N TYR A 215 3.08 -22.37 16.71
CA TYR A 215 2.96 -22.88 18.09
C TYR A 215 4.18 -22.54 18.96
N ILE A 216 5.40 -22.63 18.44
CA ILE A 216 6.63 -22.43 19.23
C ILE A 216 7.06 -20.96 19.25
N ASN A 217 7.13 -20.31 18.08
CA ASN A 217 7.75 -18.98 17.92
C ASN A 217 6.74 -17.81 18.06
N ARG A 218 5.99 -17.75 19.16
CA ARG A 218 4.87 -16.78 19.31
C ARG A 218 5.20 -15.48 20.05
N ASN A 219 6.47 -15.19 20.30
CA ASN A 219 6.86 -14.04 21.12
C ASN A 219 6.56 -12.67 20.46
N THR A 220 6.36 -12.63 19.15
CA THR A 220 6.07 -11.38 18.41
C THR A 220 4.74 -10.74 18.79
N GLU A 221 3.73 -11.54 19.14
CA GLU A 221 2.41 -11.04 19.56
C GLU A 221 2.47 -10.13 20.78
N LEU A 222 3.23 -10.55 21.80
CA LEU A 222 3.38 -9.77 23.04
C LEU A 222 4.05 -8.42 22.79
N ILE A 223 4.99 -8.36 21.84
CA ILE A 223 5.73 -7.15 21.51
C ILE A 223 4.79 -6.10 20.93
N TRP A 224 4.13 -6.39 19.80
CA TRP A 224 3.27 -5.39 19.17
C TRP A 224 2.04 -5.08 20.03
N LEU A 225 1.46 -6.08 20.71
CA LEU A 225 0.26 -5.86 21.50
C LEU A 225 0.50 -4.93 22.69
N SER A 226 1.67 -5.02 23.33
CA SER A 226 2.02 -4.10 24.43
C SER A 226 1.93 -2.64 24.01
N ILE A 227 2.43 -2.32 22.81
CA ILE A 227 2.44 -0.98 22.24
C ILE A 227 1.02 -0.55 21.84
N PHE A 228 0.27 -1.43 21.17
CA PHE A 228 -1.11 -1.17 20.73
C PHE A 228 -2.13 -1.08 21.88
N ASN A 229 -1.73 -1.37 23.12
CA ASN A 229 -2.60 -1.26 24.28
C ASN A 229 -2.44 0.05 25.06
N ASP A 230 -1.43 0.87 24.72
CA ASP A 230 -1.06 2.06 25.50
C ASP A 230 -0.86 3.30 24.61
N ALA A 231 -1.44 3.31 23.41
CA ALA A 231 -1.29 4.44 22.51
C ALA A 231 -2.29 5.54 22.84
N ARG A 232 -1.79 6.76 22.99
CA ARG A 232 -2.60 7.94 23.23
C ARG A 232 -3.00 8.61 21.91
N LEU A 233 -4.22 9.14 21.85
CA LEU A 233 -4.76 9.88 20.71
C LEU A 233 -4.85 11.38 21.04
N PRO A 234 -3.87 12.21 20.62
CA PRO A 234 -3.84 13.62 20.97
C PRO A 234 -5.11 14.37 20.54
N GLY A 235 -5.70 15.12 21.48
CA GLY A 235 -6.88 15.97 21.26
C GLY A 235 -8.17 15.22 20.89
N VAL A 236 -8.22 13.90 21.07
CA VAL A 236 -9.43 13.09 20.84
C VAL A 236 -9.92 12.55 22.17
N PHE A 237 -11.18 12.81 22.48
CA PHE A 237 -11.77 12.49 23.78
C PHE A 237 -13.05 11.66 23.63
N ARG A 238 -13.32 10.87 24.67
CA ARG A 238 -14.55 10.08 24.79
C ARG A 238 -15.74 10.98 25.03
N LEU A 239 -16.88 10.53 24.53
CA LEU A 239 -18.16 11.12 24.91
C LEU A 239 -18.52 10.71 26.36
N PRO A 240 -19.26 11.53 27.11
CA PRO A 240 -19.68 11.17 28.46
C PRO A 240 -20.43 9.83 28.51
N GLY A 241 -19.98 8.91 29.36
CA GLY A 241 -20.57 7.59 29.54
C GLY A 241 -20.18 6.54 28.48
N GLN A 242 -19.27 6.87 27.56
CA GLN A 242 -18.78 5.93 26.55
C GLN A 242 -17.73 4.98 27.13
N ASP A 243 -17.93 3.68 26.92
CA ASP A 243 -16.96 2.64 27.30
C ASP A 243 -15.81 2.51 26.29
N ASP A 244 -14.79 1.73 26.64
CA ASP A 244 -13.59 1.51 25.82
C ASP A 244 -13.94 0.97 24.42
N ALA A 245 -14.84 0.00 24.34
CA ALA A 245 -15.20 -0.66 23.09
C ALA A 245 -15.99 0.27 22.17
N ALA A 246 -16.94 1.03 22.71
CA ALA A 246 -17.70 2.03 21.98
C ALA A 246 -16.81 3.17 21.49
N PHE A 247 -15.81 3.59 22.28
CA PHE A 247 -14.82 4.57 21.86
C PHE A 247 -13.93 4.03 20.74
N TYR A 248 -13.42 2.80 20.90
CA TYR A 248 -12.62 2.12 19.88
C TYR A 248 -13.38 2.02 18.55
N ARG A 249 -14.61 1.50 18.56
CA ARG A 249 -15.47 1.41 17.37
C ARG A 249 -15.73 2.77 16.74
N GLN A 250 -15.97 3.81 17.53
CA GLN A 250 -16.19 5.16 17.01
C GLN A 250 -14.97 5.68 16.26
N VAL A 251 -13.78 5.53 16.82
CA VAL A 251 -12.55 6.13 16.29
C VAL A 251 -11.94 5.28 15.18
N VAL A 252 -11.73 3.98 15.45
CA VAL A 252 -11.08 3.06 14.52
C VAL A 252 -12.03 2.66 13.41
N ARG A 253 -13.34 2.56 13.69
CA ARG A 253 -14.35 2.09 12.73
C ARG A 253 -14.05 0.68 12.22
N ASP A 254 -13.67 -0.20 13.14
CA ASP A 254 -13.34 -1.61 12.89
C ASP A 254 -14.46 -2.36 12.13
N ASP A 255 -15.73 -2.01 12.32
CA ASP A 255 -16.86 -2.52 11.51
C ASP A 255 -16.71 -2.23 10.00
N ASP A 256 -16.31 -1.01 9.65
CA ASP A 256 -16.11 -0.60 8.26
C ASP A 256 -14.85 -1.27 7.69
N ILE A 257 -13.79 -1.44 8.52
CA ILE A 257 -12.58 -2.17 8.13
C ILE A 257 -12.88 -3.65 7.87
N ARG A 258 -13.62 -4.31 8.77
CA ARG A 258 -14.10 -5.67 8.58
C ARG A 258 -14.90 -5.80 7.29
N SER A 259 -15.83 -4.88 7.06
CA SER A 259 -16.63 -4.85 5.82
C SER A 259 -15.76 -4.71 4.58
N ALA A 260 -14.71 -3.87 4.62
CA ALA A 260 -13.76 -3.73 3.52
C ALA A 260 -12.98 -5.03 3.24
N VAL A 261 -12.50 -5.70 4.29
CA VAL A 261 -11.78 -6.97 4.19
C VAL A 261 -12.67 -8.06 3.62
N ASP A 262 -13.91 -8.17 4.11
CA ASP A 262 -14.83 -9.24 3.73
C ASP A 262 -15.58 -8.98 2.42
N SER A 263 -15.54 -7.76 1.86
CA SER A 263 -16.40 -7.37 0.73
C SER A 263 -16.19 -8.17 -0.56
N VAL A 264 -15.02 -8.76 -0.78
CA VAL A 264 -14.72 -9.52 -2.00
C VAL A 264 -13.88 -10.76 -1.67
N ASP A 265 -14.44 -11.93 -1.92
CA ASP A 265 -13.74 -13.22 -1.84
C ASP A 265 -14.17 -14.15 -2.99
N LEU A 266 -13.39 -15.21 -3.21
CA LEU A 266 -13.67 -16.25 -4.19
C LEU A 266 -14.30 -17.48 -3.51
N LYS A 267 -15.10 -18.24 -4.28
CA LYS A 267 -15.66 -19.51 -3.82
C LYS A 267 -14.58 -20.55 -3.51
N SER A 268 -13.49 -20.53 -4.28
CA SER A 268 -12.31 -21.35 -4.05
C SER A 268 -11.45 -20.76 -2.93
N SER A 269 -10.84 -21.63 -2.11
CA SER A 269 -9.85 -21.21 -1.14
C SER A 269 -8.60 -20.69 -1.87
N THR A 270 -8.48 -19.37 -1.99
CA THR A 270 -7.36 -18.67 -2.61
C THR A 270 -6.74 -17.65 -1.65
N TYR A 271 -5.69 -16.96 -2.11
CA TYR A 271 -5.02 -15.90 -1.37
C TYR A 271 -5.49 -14.49 -1.78
N LEU A 272 -6.69 -14.37 -2.36
CA LEU A 272 -7.22 -13.07 -2.80
C LEU A 272 -7.37 -12.10 -1.63
N MET A 273 -7.92 -12.58 -0.51
CA MET A 273 -8.07 -11.79 0.72
C MET A 273 -6.72 -11.25 1.20
N GLN A 274 -5.68 -12.08 1.28
CA GLN A 274 -4.34 -11.66 1.71
C GLN A 274 -3.69 -10.68 0.71
N PHE A 275 -3.87 -10.94 -0.59
CA PHE A 275 -3.41 -10.01 -1.63
C PHE A 275 -4.10 -8.63 -1.50
N ARG A 276 -5.41 -8.60 -1.25
CA ARG A 276 -6.18 -7.37 -1.05
C ARG A 276 -5.76 -6.65 0.23
N ALA A 277 -5.53 -7.38 1.32
CA ALA A 277 -5.15 -6.83 2.62
C ALA A 277 -3.96 -5.88 2.54
N TYR A 278 -2.88 -6.28 1.84
CA TYR A 278 -1.70 -5.43 1.68
C TYR A 278 -1.95 -4.19 0.81
N HIS A 279 -2.91 -4.24 -0.12
CA HIS A 279 -3.35 -3.05 -0.85
C HIS A 279 -4.19 -2.15 0.08
N GLN A 280 -5.10 -2.71 0.86
CA GLN A 280 -5.94 -1.97 1.80
C GLN A 280 -5.11 -1.22 2.85
N ILE A 281 -4.12 -1.89 3.47
CA ILE A 281 -3.18 -1.25 4.39
C ILE A 281 -2.46 -0.08 3.69
N SER A 282 -1.97 -0.30 2.47
CA SER A 282 -1.28 0.75 1.71
C SER A 282 -2.19 1.93 1.39
N GLU A 283 -3.46 1.69 1.05
CA GLU A 283 -4.45 2.73 0.77
C GLU A 283 -4.79 3.55 2.03
N ILE A 284 -5.04 2.88 3.17
CA ILE A 284 -5.32 3.53 4.46
C ILE A 284 -4.19 4.49 4.84
N LEU A 285 -2.94 4.00 4.81
CA LEU A 285 -1.79 4.82 5.22
C LEU A 285 -1.52 5.95 4.22
N THR A 286 -1.63 5.67 2.91
CA THR A 286 -1.35 6.68 1.87
C THR A 286 -2.42 7.77 1.82
N GLN A 287 -3.67 7.47 2.18
CA GLN A 287 -4.71 8.48 2.29
C GLN A 287 -4.34 9.55 3.32
N VAL A 288 -3.83 9.17 4.50
CA VAL A 288 -3.34 10.12 5.51
C VAL A 288 -2.12 10.89 4.98
N VAL A 289 -1.18 10.22 4.33
CA VAL A 289 -0.02 10.88 3.70
C VAL A 289 -0.47 11.96 2.71
N ASN A 290 -1.49 11.69 1.90
CA ASN A 290 -2.03 12.67 0.95
C ASN A 290 -2.69 13.85 1.66
N GLN A 291 -3.51 13.61 2.68
CA GLN A 291 -4.17 14.67 3.46
C GLN A 291 -3.16 15.60 4.14
N LEU A 292 -2.14 15.02 4.79
CA LEU A 292 -1.05 15.77 5.40
C LEU A 292 -0.21 16.52 4.35
N GLY A 293 0.05 15.89 3.21
CA GLY A 293 0.75 16.52 2.10
C GLY A 293 0.00 17.73 1.54
N CYS A 294 -1.30 17.62 1.30
CA CYS A 294 -2.16 18.75 0.90
C CYS A 294 -2.10 19.88 1.93
N SER A 295 -2.20 19.55 3.22
CA SER A 295 -2.12 20.55 4.30
C SER A 295 -0.77 21.26 4.34
N CYS A 296 0.33 20.51 4.20
CA CYS A 296 1.68 21.06 4.10
C CYS A 296 1.84 22.01 2.91
N ILE A 297 1.27 21.67 1.74
CA ILE A 297 1.31 22.55 0.56
C ILE A 297 0.63 23.88 0.87
N THR A 298 -0.59 23.86 1.42
CA THR A 298 -1.30 25.09 1.79
C THR A 298 -0.50 25.93 2.79
N LEU A 299 0.02 25.29 3.85
CA LEU A 299 0.80 25.98 4.89
C LEU A 299 2.12 26.58 4.37
N MET A 300 2.80 25.92 3.41
CA MET A 300 4.00 26.46 2.77
C MET A 300 3.71 27.72 1.96
N LEU A 301 2.50 27.85 1.40
CA LEU A 301 2.11 28.95 0.52
C LEU A 301 1.47 30.13 1.28
N ASP A 302 1.07 29.94 2.54
CA ASP A 302 0.43 30.96 3.41
C ASP A 302 1.42 32.02 3.97
N ASN A 303 2.69 31.96 3.57
CA ASN A 303 3.76 32.90 3.93
C ASN A 303 4.10 33.05 5.44
N ASP A 304 3.40 32.36 6.34
CA ASP A 304 3.67 32.40 7.79
C ASP A 304 4.80 31.43 8.20
N GLU A 305 5.90 31.97 8.73
CA GLU A 305 7.03 31.19 9.25
C GLU A 305 6.68 30.36 10.50
N ALA A 306 5.63 30.74 11.26
CA ALA A 306 5.18 29.97 12.41
C ALA A 306 4.72 28.55 12.04
N ASN A 307 4.32 28.34 10.78
CA ASN A 307 3.90 27.04 10.26
C ASN A 307 5.04 26.03 10.11
N GLY A 308 6.30 26.48 10.14
CA GLY A 308 7.47 25.63 9.85
C GLY A 308 7.58 24.37 10.72
N LYS A 309 7.22 24.47 12.01
CA LYS A 309 7.19 23.31 12.92
C LYS A 309 6.15 22.28 12.47
N ASN A 310 4.93 22.72 12.19
CA ASN A 310 3.81 21.87 11.79
C ASN A 310 4.10 21.16 10.46
N ILE A 311 4.64 21.89 9.48
CA ILE A 311 5.04 21.32 8.19
C ILE A 311 6.10 20.25 8.40
N SER A 312 7.15 20.52 9.19
CA SER A 312 8.21 19.55 9.43
C SER A 312 7.72 18.29 10.14
N ALA A 313 6.82 18.42 11.12
CA ALA A 313 6.22 17.30 11.83
C ALA A 313 5.34 16.45 10.90
N ALA A 314 4.47 17.08 10.10
CA ALA A 314 3.61 16.36 9.16
C ALA A 314 4.42 15.60 8.08
N ILE A 315 5.52 16.16 7.60
CA ILE A 315 6.41 15.47 6.66
C ILE A 315 7.12 14.27 7.32
N ASP A 316 7.49 14.37 8.60
CA ASP A 316 8.07 13.26 9.37
C ASP A 316 7.05 12.12 9.55
N ILE A 317 5.80 12.46 9.87
CA ILE A 317 4.69 11.50 9.90
C ILE A 317 4.56 10.80 8.54
N CYS A 318 4.52 11.56 7.44
CA CYS A 318 4.42 11.00 6.10
C CYS A 318 5.56 10.02 5.79
N HIS A 319 6.79 10.34 6.19
CA HIS A 319 7.95 9.47 6.01
C HIS A 319 7.75 8.11 6.70
N ARG A 320 7.38 8.11 7.98
CA ARG A 320 7.19 6.89 8.78
C ARG A 320 6.05 6.02 8.26
N LEU A 321 4.93 6.63 7.85
CA LEU A 321 3.83 5.88 7.22
C LEU A 321 4.26 5.23 5.90
N LEU A 322 5.04 5.94 5.08
CA LEU A 322 5.54 5.41 3.81
C LEU A 322 6.62 4.32 3.97
N MET A 323 7.30 4.25 5.11
CA MET A 323 8.17 3.10 5.43
C MET A 323 7.37 1.80 5.45
N VAL A 324 6.21 1.80 6.12
CA VAL A 324 5.32 0.62 6.16
C VAL A 324 4.74 0.32 4.78
N VAL A 325 4.30 1.33 4.03
CA VAL A 325 3.76 1.16 2.67
C VAL A 325 4.78 0.50 1.73
N ASN A 326 6.06 0.86 1.83
CA ASN A 326 7.10 0.27 1.00
C ASN A 326 7.37 -1.20 1.34
N ASP A 327 7.21 -1.57 2.60
CA ASP A 327 7.44 -2.95 3.04
C ASP A 327 6.26 -3.88 2.73
N ASN A 328 5.04 -3.36 2.54
CA ASN A 328 3.84 -4.13 2.21
C ASN A 328 3.92 -4.95 0.92
N ILE A 329 4.81 -4.63 -0.02
CA ILE A 329 4.98 -5.43 -1.24
C ILE A 329 5.77 -6.73 -0.98
N LYS A 330 6.67 -6.73 0.01
CA LYS A 330 7.56 -7.87 0.28
C LYS A 330 6.80 -9.14 0.68
N PRO A 331 5.76 -9.09 1.54
CA PRO A 331 4.89 -10.23 1.80
C PRO A 331 4.32 -10.86 0.53
N ILE A 332 3.76 -10.03 -0.37
CA ILE A 332 3.20 -10.50 -1.64
C ILE A 332 4.29 -11.21 -2.46
N LEU A 333 5.47 -10.59 -2.60
CA LEU A 333 6.58 -11.16 -3.38
C LEU A 333 7.07 -12.51 -2.84
N ARG A 334 7.06 -12.68 -1.51
CA ARG A 334 7.61 -13.86 -0.83
C ARG A 334 6.65 -15.03 -0.75
N THR A 335 5.34 -14.75 -0.76
CA THR A 335 4.31 -15.75 -0.43
C THR A 335 3.38 -16.06 -1.59
N LEU A 336 3.19 -15.12 -2.54
CA LEU A 336 2.37 -15.34 -3.71
C LEU A 336 3.21 -15.95 -4.83
N SER A 337 2.95 -17.20 -5.17
CA SER A 337 3.57 -17.86 -6.33
C SER A 337 2.84 -17.50 -7.63
N PRO A 338 3.45 -17.69 -8.81
CA PRO A 338 2.76 -17.49 -10.09
C PRO A 338 1.48 -18.32 -10.21
N LYS A 339 1.47 -19.54 -9.65
CA LYS A 339 0.28 -20.38 -9.59
C LYS A 339 -0.80 -19.81 -8.67
N ALA A 340 -0.43 -19.37 -7.47
CA ALA A 340 -1.38 -18.72 -6.57
C ALA A 340 -1.93 -17.41 -7.15
N TYR A 341 -1.10 -16.64 -7.85
CA TYR A 341 -1.52 -15.44 -8.56
C TYR A 341 -2.50 -15.78 -9.71
N SER A 342 -2.24 -16.86 -10.44
CA SER A 342 -3.19 -17.39 -11.44
C SER A 342 -4.55 -17.69 -10.85
N ASP A 343 -4.61 -18.21 -9.62
CA ASP A 343 -5.84 -18.67 -8.98
C ASP A 343 -6.72 -17.49 -8.51
N ILE A 344 -6.11 -16.35 -8.17
CA ILE A 344 -6.86 -15.13 -7.81
C ILE A 344 -7.21 -14.27 -9.02
N ARG A 345 -6.55 -14.48 -10.17
CA ARG A 345 -6.74 -13.73 -11.41
C ARG A 345 -8.20 -13.56 -11.85
N PRO A 346 -9.08 -14.57 -11.75
CA PRO A 346 -10.47 -14.41 -12.17
C PRO A 346 -11.15 -13.20 -11.51
N ALA A 347 -10.81 -12.90 -10.25
CA ALA A 347 -11.35 -11.77 -9.48
C ALA A 347 -10.70 -10.41 -9.77
N LEU A 348 -9.48 -10.37 -10.29
CA LEU A 348 -8.76 -9.10 -10.53
C LEU A 348 -9.36 -8.31 -11.71
N GLY A 349 -10.03 -9.00 -12.63
CA GLY A 349 -10.64 -8.37 -13.80
C GLY A 349 -9.63 -7.62 -14.67
N ILE A 350 -9.90 -6.35 -14.94
CA ILE A 350 -9.05 -5.44 -15.71
C ILE A 350 -8.31 -4.42 -14.82
N THR A 351 -8.47 -4.56 -13.51
CA THR A 351 -7.94 -3.61 -12.53
C THR A 351 -6.43 -3.82 -12.32
N SER A 352 -5.76 -2.76 -11.88
CA SER A 352 -4.34 -2.77 -11.53
C SER A 352 -4.06 -1.63 -10.58
N GLY A 353 -2.93 -1.71 -9.85
CA GLY A 353 -2.49 -0.65 -8.94
C GLY A 353 -2.32 0.73 -9.59
N SER A 354 -2.26 0.81 -10.93
CA SER A 354 -2.33 2.08 -11.67
C SER A 354 -3.64 2.84 -11.50
N HIS A 355 -4.70 2.19 -11.04
CA HIS A 355 -6.00 2.79 -10.79
C HIS A 355 -6.18 3.24 -9.33
N SER A 356 -5.19 3.01 -8.46
CA SER A 356 -5.20 3.48 -7.07
C SER A 356 -5.34 5.00 -7.01
N ALA A 357 -6.42 5.47 -6.37
CA ALA A 357 -6.68 6.88 -6.17
C ALA A 357 -5.67 7.50 -5.20
N ASN A 358 -5.36 6.84 -4.07
CA ASN A 358 -4.44 7.42 -3.09
C ASN A 358 -2.98 7.30 -3.51
N LEU A 359 -2.52 6.13 -3.94
CA LEU A 359 -1.11 5.90 -4.21
C LEU A 359 -0.69 6.42 -5.57
N ARG A 360 -1.35 5.96 -6.65
CA ARG A 360 -0.91 6.29 -8.00
C ARG A 360 -1.30 7.70 -8.42
N LYS A 361 -2.58 8.05 -8.26
CA LYS A 361 -3.10 9.37 -8.67
C LYS A 361 -2.72 10.44 -7.64
N GLY A 362 -3.06 10.22 -6.37
CA GLY A 362 -2.80 11.14 -5.27
C GLY A 362 -1.32 11.35 -5.00
N LEU A 363 -0.65 10.38 -4.38
CA LEU A 363 0.71 10.55 -3.91
C LEU A 363 1.68 10.77 -5.08
N PHE A 364 1.72 9.84 -6.04
CA PHE A 364 2.74 9.88 -7.10
C PHE A 364 2.43 10.88 -8.21
N GLY A 365 1.15 11.11 -8.52
CA GLY A 365 0.71 11.96 -9.63
C GLY A 365 0.54 13.41 -9.24
N THR A 366 0.19 13.70 -7.99
CA THR A 366 -0.28 15.03 -7.58
C THR A 366 0.43 15.55 -6.33
N VAL A 367 0.23 14.92 -5.17
CA VAL A 367 0.65 15.46 -3.86
C VAL A 367 2.16 15.57 -3.74
N TYR A 368 2.94 14.52 -4.03
CA TYR A 368 4.39 14.59 -3.93
C TYR A 368 5.01 15.63 -4.89
N PRO A 369 4.69 15.64 -6.20
CA PRO A 369 5.20 16.67 -7.10
C PRO A 369 4.83 18.10 -6.66
N LEU A 370 3.61 18.31 -6.19
CA LEU A 370 3.16 19.62 -5.72
C LEU A 370 3.81 20.03 -4.40
N LEU A 371 4.09 19.09 -3.49
CA LEU A 371 4.89 19.35 -2.28
C LEU A 371 6.27 19.89 -2.63
N VAL A 372 6.94 19.28 -3.60
CA VAL A 372 8.27 19.74 -4.05
C VAL A 372 8.19 21.11 -4.73
N ARG A 373 7.19 21.33 -5.60
CA ARG A 373 6.95 22.64 -6.25
C ARG A 373 6.68 23.73 -5.22
N ALA A 374 5.77 23.50 -4.29
CA ALA A 374 5.41 24.44 -3.23
C ALA A 374 6.61 24.78 -2.34
N PHE A 375 7.42 23.77 -1.98
CA PHE A 375 8.62 23.99 -1.18
C PHE A 375 9.69 24.79 -1.94
N ARG A 376 9.94 24.50 -3.24
CA ARG A 376 10.85 25.30 -4.09
C ARG A 376 10.38 26.75 -4.17
N LEU A 377 9.09 26.97 -4.39
CA LEU A 377 8.50 28.31 -4.45
C LEU A 377 8.62 29.03 -3.10
N ARG A 378 8.39 28.32 -1.98
CA ARG A 378 8.59 28.88 -0.64
C ARG A 378 10.05 29.27 -0.40
N LEU A 379 10.99 28.40 -0.74
CA LEU A 379 12.42 28.68 -0.59
C LEU A 379 12.86 29.90 -1.38
N SER A 380 12.36 30.08 -2.62
CA SER A 380 12.70 31.20 -3.49
C SER A 380 12.03 32.53 -3.11
N GLY A 381 11.34 32.61 -1.98
CA GLY A 381 10.57 33.80 -1.60
C GLY A 381 9.40 34.06 -2.56
N LEU A 382 8.77 32.99 -3.07
CA LEU A 382 7.69 33.02 -4.06
C LEU A 382 8.10 33.55 -5.44
N ASN A 383 9.40 33.58 -5.75
CA ASN A 383 9.89 33.90 -7.09
C ASN A 383 9.85 32.65 -8.00
N GLU A 384 9.00 32.67 -9.03
CA GLU A 384 8.77 31.55 -9.95
C GLU A 384 9.99 31.23 -10.83
N ASP A 385 10.71 32.25 -11.29
CA ASP A 385 11.88 32.09 -12.15
C ASP A 385 12.99 31.36 -11.39
N ILE A 386 13.27 31.80 -10.15
CA ILE A 386 14.22 31.12 -9.27
C ILE A 386 13.72 29.73 -8.92
N ALA A 387 12.43 29.56 -8.62
CA ALA A 387 11.87 28.28 -8.25
C ALA A 387 11.99 27.24 -9.38
N ARG A 388 11.99 27.65 -10.65
CA ARG A 388 12.13 26.77 -11.83
C ARG A 388 13.58 26.55 -12.27
N ASP A 389 14.49 27.44 -11.91
CA ASP A 389 15.92 27.31 -12.22
C ASP A 389 16.61 26.36 -11.22
N ASP A 390 17.02 25.18 -11.70
CA ASP A 390 17.68 24.16 -10.89
C ASP A 390 19.06 24.63 -10.34
N ASP A 391 19.82 25.42 -11.09
CA ASP A 391 21.12 25.93 -10.65
C ASP A 391 20.96 27.00 -9.57
N ALA A 392 19.96 27.89 -9.75
CA ALA A 392 19.61 28.88 -8.75
C ALA A 392 19.10 28.19 -7.47
N MET A 393 18.25 27.18 -7.61
CA MET A 393 17.73 26.44 -6.47
C MET A 393 18.80 25.66 -5.72
N LEU A 394 19.75 25.05 -6.41
CA LEU A 394 20.88 24.36 -5.80
C LEU A 394 21.70 25.32 -4.93
N LYS A 395 22.05 26.50 -5.47
CA LYS A 395 22.80 27.53 -4.73
C LYS A 395 22.05 28.00 -3.49
N LEU A 396 20.75 28.22 -3.61
CA LEU A 396 19.89 28.65 -2.51
C LEU A 396 19.81 27.59 -1.41
N ALA A 397 19.59 26.33 -1.78
CA ALA A 397 19.54 25.20 -0.84
C ALA A 397 20.87 24.99 -0.11
N MET A 398 22.01 25.08 -0.81
CA MET A 398 23.34 24.98 -0.18
C MET A 398 23.59 26.14 0.79
N ALA A 399 23.25 27.37 0.42
CA ALA A 399 23.38 28.53 1.30
C ALA A 399 22.53 28.38 2.57
N LEU A 400 21.30 27.85 2.44
CA LEU A 400 20.41 27.57 3.55
C LEU A 400 20.97 26.50 4.50
N ILE A 401 21.48 25.39 3.96
CA ILE A 401 22.10 24.31 4.78
C ILE A 401 23.29 24.85 5.57
N ASN A 402 24.11 25.70 4.96
CA ASN A 402 25.30 26.26 5.59
C ASN A 402 24.98 27.31 6.66
N SER A 403 23.88 28.06 6.50
CA SER A 403 23.48 29.14 7.42
C SER A 403 22.54 28.68 8.53
N GLN A 404 21.71 27.66 8.28
CA GLN A 404 20.66 27.21 9.20
C GLN A 404 20.58 25.68 9.25
N ARG A 405 21.66 25.04 9.71
CA ARG A 405 21.81 23.56 9.69
C ARG A 405 20.61 22.79 10.24
N ASP A 406 19.92 23.37 11.23
CA ASP A 406 18.73 22.81 11.90
C ASP A 406 17.49 23.71 11.77
N GLY A 407 17.42 24.53 10.71
CA GLY A 407 16.20 25.28 10.35
C GLY A 407 15.07 24.35 9.92
N TRP A 408 13.82 24.79 10.07
CA TRP A 408 12.67 23.98 9.69
C TRP A 408 12.65 23.69 8.18
N GLN A 409 13.09 24.63 7.34
CA GLN A 409 13.21 24.39 5.90
C GLN A 409 14.23 23.29 5.59
N VAL A 410 15.34 23.21 6.33
CA VAL A 410 16.33 22.13 6.17
C VAL A 410 15.74 20.78 6.58
N ARG A 411 14.94 20.74 7.66
CA ARG A 411 14.20 19.52 8.05
C ARG A 411 13.20 19.09 6.98
N VAL A 412 12.39 20.01 6.47
CA VAL A 412 11.43 19.75 5.38
C VAL A 412 12.16 19.25 4.13
N MET A 413 13.26 19.87 3.74
CA MET A 413 14.07 19.44 2.61
C MET A 413 14.59 18.00 2.77
N ARG A 414 15.12 17.65 3.96
CA ARG A 414 15.54 16.27 4.27
C ARG A 414 14.34 15.31 4.23
N GLY A 415 13.19 15.73 4.78
CA GLY A 415 11.94 14.99 4.73
C GLY A 415 11.47 14.69 3.30
N LEU A 416 11.43 15.70 2.43
CA LEU A 416 11.08 15.53 1.02
C LEU A 416 12.02 14.57 0.27
N ILE A 417 13.30 14.52 0.65
CA ILE A 417 14.25 13.53 0.11
C ILE A 417 13.89 12.12 0.58
N TYR A 418 13.45 11.93 1.83
CA TYR A 418 12.92 10.64 2.27
C TYR A 418 11.65 10.27 1.51
N LEU A 419 10.70 11.19 1.33
CA LEU A 419 9.50 10.95 0.52
C LEU A 419 9.87 10.55 -0.92
N HIS A 420 10.81 11.27 -1.56
CA HIS A 420 11.33 10.89 -2.88
C HIS A 420 11.89 9.47 -2.87
N HIS A 421 12.70 9.13 -1.87
CA HIS A 421 13.26 7.79 -1.71
C HIS A 421 12.14 6.75 -1.58
N HIS A 422 11.08 7.03 -0.82
CA HIS A 422 9.94 6.13 -0.68
C HIS A 422 9.21 5.90 -1.99
N VAL A 423 8.85 6.98 -2.69
CA VAL A 423 8.17 6.90 -3.99
C VAL A 423 9.00 6.08 -4.98
N ARG A 424 10.31 6.32 -5.03
CA ARG A 424 11.22 5.56 -5.91
C ARG A 424 11.31 4.10 -5.49
N LEU A 425 11.59 3.82 -4.21
CA LEU A 425 11.76 2.47 -3.71
C LEU A 425 10.50 1.64 -3.95
N TRP A 426 9.32 2.22 -3.76
CA TRP A 426 8.06 1.55 -4.09
C TRP A 426 8.03 1.09 -5.56
N ARG A 427 8.44 1.95 -6.51
CA ARG A 427 8.48 1.59 -7.94
C ARG A 427 9.54 0.53 -8.23
N ASP A 428 10.69 0.61 -7.57
CA ASP A 428 11.80 -0.34 -7.71
C ASP A 428 11.46 -1.72 -7.11
N GLU A 429 10.70 -1.79 -6.03
CA GLU A 429 10.26 -3.05 -5.41
C GLU A 429 9.03 -3.63 -6.13
N HIS A 430 8.08 -2.78 -6.54
CA HIS A 430 6.88 -3.24 -7.26
C HIS A 430 7.22 -3.88 -8.61
N ILE A 431 8.35 -3.53 -9.25
CA ILE A 431 8.78 -4.23 -10.47
C ILE A 431 9.22 -5.67 -10.21
N GLN A 432 9.66 -6.00 -8.98
CA GLN A 432 9.97 -7.37 -8.61
C GLN A 432 8.73 -8.25 -8.66
N PHE A 433 7.54 -7.68 -8.45
CA PHE A 433 6.28 -8.42 -8.60
C PHE A 433 6.06 -8.83 -10.05
N ILE A 434 6.29 -7.90 -10.99
CA ILE A 434 6.21 -8.20 -12.42
C ILE A 434 7.25 -9.27 -12.79
N LYS A 435 8.49 -9.11 -12.32
CA LYS A 435 9.59 -10.06 -12.59
C LYS A 435 9.30 -11.47 -12.08
N THR A 436 8.74 -11.61 -10.88
CA THR A 436 8.51 -12.90 -10.22
C THR A 436 7.19 -13.56 -10.60
N GLN A 437 6.13 -12.78 -10.89
CA GLN A 437 4.78 -13.32 -11.14
C GLN A 437 4.40 -13.40 -12.61
N ILE A 438 5.01 -12.55 -13.44
CA ILE A 438 4.76 -12.49 -14.89
C ILE A 438 6.02 -12.91 -15.67
N GLY A 439 7.21 -12.58 -15.15
CA GLY A 439 8.46 -12.80 -15.86
C GLY A 439 8.74 -11.72 -16.91
N VAL A 440 9.96 -11.74 -17.42
CA VAL A 440 10.44 -10.88 -18.50
C VAL A 440 10.81 -11.83 -19.63
N ALA A 441 10.32 -11.60 -20.85
CA ALA A 441 10.71 -12.42 -21.99
C ALA A 441 12.02 -11.87 -22.59
N PRO A 442 12.87 -12.73 -23.18
CA PRO A 442 13.99 -12.28 -24.01
C PRO A 442 13.53 -11.29 -25.10
N GLU A 443 14.39 -10.36 -25.52
CA GLU A 443 14.03 -9.34 -26.52
C GLU A 443 13.59 -9.95 -27.87
N GLU A 444 14.15 -11.11 -28.23
CA GLU A 444 13.83 -11.85 -29.45
C GLU A 444 12.50 -12.61 -29.37
N GLU A 445 11.95 -12.76 -28.16
CA GLU A 445 10.69 -13.46 -27.93
C GLU A 445 9.50 -12.52 -27.82
N GLU A 446 8.31 -13.08 -28.03
CA GLU A 446 7.08 -12.34 -27.80
C GLU A 446 6.98 -11.90 -26.32
N PRO A 447 6.76 -10.59 -26.01
CA PRO A 447 6.73 -10.13 -24.64
C PRO A 447 5.50 -10.65 -23.91
N THR A 448 5.68 -10.95 -22.62
CA THR A 448 4.60 -11.39 -21.75
C THR A 448 3.63 -10.24 -21.49
N SER A 449 2.38 -10.46 -21.84
CA SER A 449 1.32 -9.46 -21.69
C SER A 449 0.78 -9.45 -20.25
N SER A 450 0.41 -8.27 -19.74
CA SER A 450 -0.20 -8.14 -18.42
C SER A 450 -1.69 -8.50 -18.45
N ILE A 451 -2.22 -8.91 -17.29
CA ILE A 451 -3.66 -9.16 -17.09
C ILE A 451 -4.48 -7.87 -17.31
N SER A 452 -3.94 -6.72 -16.93
CA SER A 452 -4.53 -5.39 -17.18
C SER A 452 -4.45 -4.93 -18.64
N GLY A 453 -3.92 -5.76 -19.54
CA GLY A 453 -3.96 -5.54 -20.98
C GLY A 453 -2.75 -4.81 -21.57
N SER A 454 -1.68 -4.58 -20.80
CA SER A 454 -0.42 -4.08 -21.34
C SER A 454 0.22 -5.13 -22.24
N ILE A 455 0.60 -4.71 -23.44
CA ILE A 455 1.28 -5.53 -24.44
C ILE A 455 2.65 -5.98 -23.91
N ASN A 456 3.35 -5.16 -23.14
CA ASN A 456 4.63 -5.52 -22.51
C ASN A 456 4.62 -5.02 -21.07
N ALA A 457 4.33 -5.93 -20.14
CA ALA A 457 4.19 -5.62 -18.72
C ALA A 457 5.52 -5.08 -18.13
N ALA A 458 6.63 -5.75 -18.45
CA ALA A 458 7.96 -5.42 -17.98
C ALA A 458 8.42 -4.04 -18.47
N ALA A 459 8.30 -3.75 -19.77
CA ALA A 459 8.67 -2.46 -20.32
C ALA A 459 7.78 -1.31 -19.80
N SER A 460 6.50 -1.59 -19.54
CA SER A 460 5.59 -0.60 -18.96
C SER A 460 5.99 -0.25 -17.52
N ALA A 461 6.33 -1.26 -16.72
CA ALA A 461 6.84 -1.06 -15.37
C ALA A 461 8.23 -0.38 -15.37
N HIS A 462 9.11 -0.70 -16.33
CA HIS A 462 10.41 -0.06 -16.48
C HIS A 462 10.29 1.44 -16.75
N ARG A 463 9.47 1.83 -17.74
CA ARG A 463 9.21 3.25 -18.05
C ARG A 463 8.67 4.03 -16.87
N PHE A 464 7.92 3.38 -15.97
CA PHE A 464 7.41 4.04 -14.78
C PHE A 464 8.53 4.46 -13.79
N ARG A 465 9.67 3.76 -13.80
CA ARG A 465 10.84 4.06 -12.97
C ARG A 465 11.67 5.23 -13.54
N GLU A 466 11.70 5.36 -14.86
CA GLU A 466 12.44 6.43 -15.56
C GLU A 466 11.86 7.84 -15.31
N VAL A 467 10.59 7.94 -14.92
CA VAL A 467 9.92 9.22 -14.62
C VAL A 467 10.68 10.04 -13.55
N HIS A 468 11.45 9.38 -12.67
CA HIS A 468 12.25 10.05 -11.63
C HIS A 468 13.45 10.83 -12.17
N GLN A 469 13.89 10.58 -13.39
CA GLN A 469 15.02 11.33 -13.98
C GLN A 469 14.69 12.81 -14.19
N ARG A 470 13.40 13.17 -14.19
CA ARG A 470 12.91 14.55 -14.34
C ARG A 470 12.21 15.06 -13.08
N ASP A 471 12.51 14.47 -11.93
CA ASP A 471 11.89 14.83 -10.65
C ASP A 471 12.41 16.21 -10.17
N PRO A 472 11.52 17.17 -9.87
CA PRO A 472 11.91 18.53 -9.49
C PRO A 472 12.68 18.60 -8.15
N ILE A 473 12.82 17.50 -7.41
CA ILE A 473 13.61 17.44 -6.17
C ILE A 473 15.14 17.44 -6.44
N ALA A 474 15.58 17.30 -7.71
CA ALA A 474 16.99 17.18 -8.12
C ALA A 474 17.97 18.15 -7.44
N PRO A 475 17.77 19.48 -7.53
CA PRO A 475 18.69 20.44 -6.92
C PRO A 475 18.72 20.33 -5.38
N LEU A 476 17.59 20.04 -4.75
CA LEU A 476 17.48 19.88 -3.30
C LEU A 476 18.19 18.61 -2.81
N TYR A 477 18.03 17.51 -3.56
CA TYR A 477 18.73 16.26 -3.28
C TYR A 477 20.24 16.41 -3.40
N LEU A 478 20.71 17.06 -4.47
CA LEU A 478 22.14 17.31 -4.68
C LEU A 478 22.72 18.18 -3.56
N ALA A 479 22.00 19.22 -3.12
CA ALA A 479 22.42 20.08 -2.02
C ALA A 479 22.61 19.31 -0.70
N VAL A 480 21.68 18.39 -0.37
CA VAL A 480 21.72 17.63 0.90
C VAL A 480 22.67 16.44 0.85
N ARG A 481 22.71 15.72 -0.28
CA ARG A 481 23.46 14.44 -0.40
C ARG A 481 24.83 14.60 -1.02
N GLY A 482 25.13 15.73 -1.66
CA GLY A 482 26.39 15.99 -2.37
C GLY A 482 26.58 15.14 -3.63
N ARG A 483 25.54 14.43 -4.09
CA ARG A 483 25.57 13.59 -5.29
C ARG A 483 24.19 13.53 -5.94
N PRO A 484 24.10 13.31 -7.27
CA PRO A 484 22.81 13.13 -7.95
C PRO A 484 22.11 11.85 -7.50
N PHE A 485 20.84 11.69 -7.89
CA PHE A 485 20.13 10.44 -7.64
C PHE A 485 20.86 9.26 -8.27
N PRO A 486 20.89 8.09 -7.60
CA PRO A 486 21.33 6.88 -8.27
C PRO A 486 20.41 6.57 -9.46
N ALA A 487 20.93 6.00 -10.54
CA ALA A 487 20.07 5.45 -11.58
C ALA A 487 19.16 4.35 -11.00
N PRO A 488 17.96 4.11 -11.56
CA PRO A 488 17.19 2.92 -11.24
C PRO A 488 18.05 1.67 -11.46
N LEU A 489 17.93 0.67 -10.57
CA LEU A 489 18.60 -0.62 -10.77
C LEU A 489 18.16 -1.25 -12.10
N PRO A 490 19.04 -1.97 -12.82
CA PRO A 490 18.61 -2.66 -14.02
C PRO A 490 17.49 -3.66 -13.68
N LEU A 491 16.56 -3.89 -14.62
CA LEU A 491 15.45 -4.82 -14.40
C LEU A 491 15.95 -6.25 -14.18
N LEU A 492 16.92 -6.64 -15.00
CA LEU A 492 17.61 -7.92 -14.96
C LEU A 492 19.11 -7.65 -14.98
N THR A 493 19.88 -8.50 -14.33
CA THR A 493 21.33 -8.51 -14.50
C THR A 493 21.65 -9.36 -15.74
N GLU A 494 22.25 -8.75 -16.76
CA GLU A 494 22.63 -9.45 -17.99
C GLU A 494 23.54 -10.64 -17.68
N GLY A 495 23.18 -11.84 -18.15
CA GLY A 495 23.87 -13.10 -17.86
C GLY A 495 23.67 -13.62 -16.43
N GLY A 496 22.85 -12.95 -15.62
CA GLY A 496 22.61 -13.28 -14.22
C GLY A 496 21.60 -14.41 -14.02
N PHE A 497 21.62 -15.00 -12.81
CA PHE A 497 20.61 -15.99 -12.42
C PHE A 497 19.19 -15.40 -12.41
N ASP A 498 19.06 -14.11 -12.13
CA ASP A 498 17.79 -13.41 -12.08
C ASP A 498 17.17 -13.20 -13.47
N GLU A 499 17.99 -12.96 -14.50
CA GLU A 499 17.58 -13.00 -15.90
C GLU A 499 17.06 -14.39 -16.29
N TYR A 500 17.86 -15.42 -16.02
CA TYR A 500 17.45 -16.82 -16.28
C TYR A 500 16.11 -17.17 -15.63
N MET A 501 15.92 -16.81 -14.36
CA MET A 501 14.67 -17.07 -13.64
C MET A 501 13.49 -16.24 -14.18
N ALA A 502 13.72 -14.98 -14.58
CA ALA A 502 12.68 -14.15 -15.19
C ALA A 502 12.22 -14.72 -16.55
N HIS A 503 13.16 -15.20 -17.38
CA HIS A 503 12.87 -15.86 -18.66
C HIS A 503 12.10 -17.16 -18.46
N ARG A 504 12.55 -18.02 -17.53
CA ARG A 504 11.83 -19.26 -17.17
C ARG A 504 10.41 -18.99 -16.69
N THR A 505 10.24 -17.97 -15.85
CA THR A 505 8.94 -17.53 -15.36
C THR A 505 8.06 -17.08 -16.52
N ALA A 506 8.58 -16.25 -17.43
CA ALA A 506 7.84 -15.79 -18.60
C ALA A 506 7.33 -16.97 -19.45
N SER A 507 8.16 -17.99 -19.71
CA SER A 507 7.76 -19.17 -20.48
C SER A 507 6.68 -20.00 -19.77
N ALA A 508 6.80 -20.19 -18.46
CA ALA A 508 5.77 -20.88 -17.67
C ALA A 508 4.45 -20.10 -17.67
N VAL A 509 4.52 -18.79 -17.46
CA VAL A 509 3.39 -17.85 -17.44
C VAL A 509 2.69 -17.80 -18.80
N LYS A 510 3.41 -17.75 -19.93
CA LYS A 510 2.83 -17.83 -21.28
C LYS A 510 2.02 -19.12 -21.47
N THR A 511 2.51 -20.23 -20.92
CA THR A 511 1.84 -21.54 -20.97
C THR A 511 0.62 -21.60 -20.05
N MET A 512 0.69 -20.99 -18.87
CA MET A 512 -0.42 -20.95 -17.92
C MET A 512 -1.52 -19.96 -18.32
N TYR A 513 -1.16 -18.87 -18.99
CA TYR A 513 -2.06 -17.77 -19.36
C TYR A 513 -2.26 -17.64 -20.86
N VAL A 514 -2.52 -18.76 -21.54
CA VAL A 514 -2.74 -18.80 -22.99
C VAL A 514 -3.83 -17.81 -23.43
N ASP A 515 -4.91 -17.70 -22.66
CA ASP A 515 -6.01 -16.77 -22.93
C ASP A 515 -5.54 -15.30 -22.95
N VAL A 516 -4.68 -14.90 -22.01
CA VAL A 516 -4.13 -13.54 -21.92
C VAL A 516 -3.23 -13.27 -23.13
N GLN A 517 -2.34 -14.20 -23.47
CA GLN A 517 -1.41 -14.01 -24.59
C GLN A 517 -2.17 -13.94 -25.92
N GLN A 518 -3.19 -14.80 -26.11
CA GLN A 518 -4.05 -14.75 -27.30
C GLN A 518 -4.85 -13.44 -27.40
N ARG A 519 -5.42 -12.93 -26.31
CA ARG A 519 -6.11 -11.63 -26.29
C ARG A 519 -5.17 -10.48 -26.65
N ALA A 520 -3.95 -10.48 -26.10
CA ALA A 520 -2.95 -9.47 -26.42
C ALA A 520 -2.48 -9.53 -27.87
N GLN A 521 -2.27 -10.74 -28.42
CA GLN A 521 -1.97 -10.94 -29.84
C GLN A 521 -3.07 -10.38 -30.76
N LYS A 522 -4.35 -10.63 -30.43
CA LYS A 522 -5.49 -10.05 -31.17
C LYS A 522 -5.45 -8.51 -31.16
N ARG A 523 -5.15 -7.89 -30.01
CA ARG A 523 -4.98 -6.43 -29.89
C ARG A 523 -3.83 -5.90 -30.73
N ARG A 524 -2.66 -6.56 -30.69
CA ARG A 524 -1.48 -6.19 -31.50
C ARG A 524 -1.78 -6.22 -32.99
N LYS A 525 -2.52 -7.24 -33.46
CA LYS A 525 -2.95 -7.34 -34.87
C LYS A 525 -3.86 -6.17 -35.25
N LYS A 526 -4.84 -5.81 -34.41
CA LYS A 526 -5.76 -4.68 -34.63
C LYS A 526 -5.02 -3.33 -34.72
N HIS A 527 -3.96 -3.12 -33.94
CA HIS A 527 -3.16 -1.89 -33.99
C HIS A 527 -2.17 -1.83 -35.16
N ARG A 528 -1.86 -2.93 -35.85
CA ARG A 528 -0.97 -2.93 -37.03
C ARG A 528 -1.69 -2.66 -38.35
N THR A 529 -3.02 -2.78 -38.35
CA THR A 529 -3.89 -2.62 -39.52
C THR A 529 -4.54 -1.23 -39.62
N HIS A 530 -4.23 -0.34 -38.68
CA HIS A 530 -4.58 1.07 -38.66
C HIS A 530 -3.27 1.86 -38.61
#